data_AF-A0A2G5USM5-F1
#
_entry.id   AF-A0A2G5USM5-F1
#
_cell.length_a   1.000
_cell.length_b   1.000
_cell.length_c   1.000
_cell.angle_alpha   90.00
_cell.angle_beta   90.00
_cell.angle_gamma   90.00
#
_symmetry.space_group_name_H-M   'P 1'
#
loop_
_entity.id
_entity.type
_entity.pdbx_description
1 polymer ?
#
loop_
_entity_poly.entity_id
_entity_poly.type
_entity_poly.pdbx_seq_one_letter_code
_entity_poly.pdbx_strand_id
1 'polypeptide(L)'
;MDLDKPEIFCPESKFWQAESIDLTLCINTVPVFLRNFQGRQAFLRCYDRNTLDLIEFMNRWKSGEQCQKLEYLQIGIEFNNLPNDLLNENGVKHIDAIKTPPTHTLPKLSKTEYVPNTTPINSHSYIVRETDNRVASVSIQDKSFCFGVWDKTEEEFLRMVK
;
A
#
# COMPACT_ATOMS: atom_id res chain seq x y z
N MET A 1 31.19 -20.04 8.65
CA MET A 1 30.66 -19.14 7.62
C MET A 1 29.22 -19.54 7.44
N ASP A 2 28.31 -18.84 8.11
CA ASP A 2 26.88 -19.05 7.88
C ASP A 2 26.55 -18.57 6.47
N LEU A 3 26.01 -19.48 5.66
CA LEU A 3 25.34 -19.17 4.39
C LEU A 3 23.95 -18.57 4.66
N ASP A 4 23.86 -17.66 5.62
CA ASP A 4 22.59 -17.05 6.02
C ASP A 4 22.32 -15.83 5.16
N LYS A 5 21.36 -16.03 4.25
CA LYS A 5 20.59 -15.04 3.49
C LYS A 5 21.42 -14.17 2.55
N PRO A 6 21.22 -14.26 1.22
CA PRO A 6 21.66 -13.16 0.38
C PRO A 6 20.96 -11.90 0.87
N GLU A 7 21.72 -10.86 1.24
CA GLU A 7 21.19 -9.50 1.30
C GLU A 7 20.75 -9.16 -0.13
N ILE A 8 19.52 -9.51 -0.47
CA ILE A 8 18.97 -9.34 -1.83
C ILE A 8 18.95 -7.86 -2.22
N PHE A 9 18.93 -6.97 -1.24
CA PHE A 9 19.01 -5.53 -1.44
C PHE A 9 19.95 -4.90 -0.42
N CYS A 10 20.93 -4.13 -0.89
CA CYS A 10 21.78 -3.30 -0.03
C CYS A 10 20.91 -2.24 0.68
N PRO A 11 20.97 -2.13 2.02
CA PRO A 11 20.20 -1.14 2.79
C PRO A 11 20.45 0.31 2.34
N GLU A 12 21.67 0.62 1.90
CA GLU A 12 22.09 1.95 1.45
C GLU A 12 21.78 2.23 -0.03
N SER A 13 21.06 1.33 -0.70
CA SER A 13 20.77 1.47 -2.12
C SER A 13 19.87 2.66 -2.41
N LYS A 14 20.23 3.46 -3.41
CA LYS A 14 19.36 4.52 -3.98
C LYS A 14 18.04 3.98 -4.53
N PHE A 15 17.95 2.67 -4.74
CA PHE A 15 16.72 1.96 -5.10
C PHE A 15 15.55 2.35 -4.20
N TRP A 16 15.77 2.43 -2.88
CA TRP A 16 14.71 2.75 -1.91
C TRP A 16 14.15 4.16 -2.05
N GLN A 17 14.91 5.06 -2.69
CA GLN A 17 14.57 6.47 -2.89
C GLN A 17 13.93 6.74 -4.25
N ALA A 18 13.79 5.73 -5.12
CA ALA A 18 13.12 5.90 -6.40
C ALA A 18 11.68 6.37 -6.19
N GLU A 19 11.22 7.35 -6.99
CA GLU A 19 9.87 7.88 -6.84
C GLU A 19 8.79 6.84 -7.12
N SER A 20 9.07 5.93 -8.06
CA SER A 20 8.18 4.86 -8.46
C SER A 20 8.93 3.58 -8.75
N ILE A 21 8.38 2.47 -8.30
CA ILE A 21 8.96 1.15 -8.47
C ILE A 21 7.88 0.18 -8.94
N ASP A 22 8.22 -0.63 -9.94
CA ASP A 22 7.44 -1.78 -10.39
C ASP A 22 8.33 -3.02 -10.35
N LEU A 23 7.95 -4.03 -9.57
CA LEU A 23 8.73 -5.25 -9.34
C LEU A 23 7.87 -6.50 -9.38
N THR A 24 8.46 -7.55 -9.97
CA THR A 24 8.04 -8.93 -9.73
C THR A 24 8.99 -9.56 -8.71
N LEU A 25 8.46 -9.90 -7.54
CA LEU A 25 9.18 -10.50 -6.43
C LEU A 25 8.92 -12.01 -6.38
N CYS A 26 9.91 -12.79 -6.82
CA CYS A 26 9.87 -14.26 -6.84
C CYS A 26 10.09 -14.92 -5.46
N ILE A 27 10.45 -14.12 -4.44
CA ILE A 27 10.81 -14.55 -3.09
C ILE A 27 10.24 -13.56 -2.05
N ASN A 28 10.12 -14.01 -0.79
CA ASN A 28 9.56 -13.26 0.35
C ASN A 28 10.36 -12.01 0.74
N THR A 29 10.33 -11.02 -0.13
CA THR A 29 11.05 -9.74 -0.01
C THR A 29 10.12 -8.55 0.12
N VAL A 30 8.81 -8.76 -0.02
CA VAL A 30 7.77 -7.77 0.31
C VAL A 30 8.01 -7.11 1.68
N PRO A 31 8.39 -7.83 2.76
CA PRO A 31 8.55 -7.20 4.07
C PRO A 31 9.76 -6.28 4.11
N VAL A 32 10.86 -6.71 3.47
CA VAL A 32 12.08 -5.91 3.33
C VAL A 32 11.77 -4.68 2.48
N PHE A 33 11.00 -4.83 1.41
CA PHE A 33 10.60 -3.71 0.56
C PHE A 33 9.75 -2.69 1.33
N LEU A 34 8.68 -3.16 1.98
CA LEU A 34 7.77 -2.31 2.73
C LEU A 34 8.46 -1.59 3.89
N ARG A 35 9.55 -2.13 4.44
CA ARG A 35 10.38 -1.52 5.50
C ARG A 35 11.38 -0.48 5.04
N ASN A 36 11.75 -0.45 3.76
CA ASN A 36 12.81 0.42 3.27
C ASN A 36 12.33 1.43 2.23
N PHE A 37 11.22 1.19 1.54
CA PHE A 37 10.75 2.06 0.47
C PHE A 37 10.36 3.46 0.96
N GLN A 38 10.90 4.49 0.30
CA GLN A 38 10.70 5.91 0.61
C GLN A 38 10.06 6.71 -0.55
N GLY A 39 9.69 6.03 -1.64
CA GLY A 39 9.10 6.65 -2.81
C GLY A 39 7.60 6.94 -2.67
N ARG A 40 7.00 7.34 -3.79
CA ARG A 40 5.59 7.76 -3.91
C ARG A 40 4.70 6.62 -4.40
N GLN A 41 5.18 5.80 -5.34
CA GLN A 41 4.37 4.74 -5.94
C GLN A 41 5.10 3.40 -5.98
N ALA A 42 4.44 2.32 -5.56
CA ALA A 42 5.00 0.97 -5.65
C ALA A 42 3.97 -0.02 -6.22
N PHE A 43 4.40 -0.81 -7.19
CA PHE A 43 3.64 -1.90 -7.80
C PHE A 43 4.45 -3.19 -7.62
N LEU A 44 3.95 -4.10 -6.80
CA LEU A 44 4.61 -5.35 -6.49
C LEU A 44 3.76 -6.51 -6.99
N ARG A 45 4.39 -7.52 -7.58
CA ARG A 45 3.78 -8.82 -7.84
C ARG A 45 4.53 -9.85 -7.02
N CYS A 46 3.85 -10.53 -6.10
CA CYS A 46 4.47 -11.54 -5.25
C CYS A 46 3.69 -12.86 -5.27
N TYR A 47 4.41 -13.94 -4.96
CA TYR A 47 3.86 -15.28 -4.98
C TYR A 47 3.48 -15.81 -3.58
N ASP A 48 3.78 -15.08 -2.51
CA ASP A 48 3.56 -15.53 -1.13
C ASP A 48 2.46 -14.77 -0.37
N ARG A 49 2.01 -15.37 0.74
CA ARG A 49 0.76 -15.18 1.48
C ARG A 49 0.90 -14.39 2.78
N ASN A 50 2.04 -13.77 3.09
CA ASN A 50 2.24 -13.30 4.47
C ASN A 50 1.47 -11.99 4.77
N THR A 51 0.23 -12.14 5.25
CA THR A 51 -0.67 -11.05 5.65
C THR A 51 -0.17 -10.27 6.86
N LEU A 52 0.67 -10.88 7.70
CA LEU A 52 1.28 -10.20 8.85
C LEU A 52 2.13 -9.01 8.40
N ASP A 53 2.78 -9.12 7.24
CA ASP A 53 3.61 -8.04 6.70
C ASP A 53 2.76 -6.85 6.25
N LEU A 54 1.54 -7.10 5.76
CA LEU A 54 0.58 -6.04 5.41
C LEU A 54 0.03 -5.35 6.66
N ILE A 55 -0.29 -6.13 7.70
CA ILE A 55 -0.73 -5.60 9.00
C ILE A 55 0.37 -4.72 9.60
N GLU A 56 1.61 -5.21 9.63
CA GLU A 56 2.73 -4.45 10.16
C GLU A 56 2.98 -3.17 9.36
N PHE A 57 2.91 -3.24 8.03
CA PHE A 57 2.98 -2.06 7.16
C PHE A 57 1.89 -1.04 7.50
N MET A 58 0.63 -1.46 7.59
CA MET A 58 -0.49 -0.56 7.91
C MET A 58 -0.29 0.11 9.26
N ASN A 59 0.16 -0.63 10.27
CA ASN A 59 0.43 -0.10 11.61
C ASN A 59 1.58 0.92 11.61
N ARG A 60 2.68 0.64 10.91
CA ARG A 60 3.83 1.57 10.77
C ARG A 60 3.48 2.83 9.99
N TRP A 61 2.67 2.69 8.93
CA TRP A 61 2.20 3.84 8.17
C TRP A 61 1.25 4.69 9.02
N LYS A 62 0.34 4.05 9.74
CA LYS A 62 -0.62 4.69 10.65
C LYS A 62 0.08 5.48 11.76
N SER A 63 1.12 4.93 12.38
CA SER A 63 1.90 5.63 13.40
C SER A 63 2.81 6.73 12.83
N GLY A 64 2.93 6.84 11.51
CA GLY A 64 3.83 7.77 10.83
C GLY A 64 5.31 7.39 10.87
N GLU A 65 5.63 6.20 11.35
CA GLU A 65 7.01 5.66 11.40
C GLU A 65 7.60 5.50 10.00
N GLN A 66 6.77 5.26 8.98
CA GLN A 66 7.27 4.90 7.66
C GLN A 66 6.42 5.36 6.47
N CYS A 67 7.03 5.29 5.28
CA CYS A 67 6.38 5.51 3.98
C CYS A 67 5.62 6.85 3.91
N GLN A 68 6.21 7.91 4.47
CA GLN A 68 5.57 9.22 4.61
C GLN A 68 5.20 9.88 3.28
N LYS A 69 6.01 9.61 2.24
CA LYS A 69 5.84 10.09 0.85
C LYS A 69 4.95 9.20 0.00
N LEU A 70 4.53 8.04 0.51
CA LEU A 70 3.75 7.08 -0.25
C LEU A 70 2.40 7.68 -0.64
N GLU A 71 2.05 7.52 -1.91
CA GLU A 71 0.80 7.94 -2.52
C GLU A 71 -0.02 6.74 -3.00
N TYR A 72 0.66 5.68 -3.46
CA TYR A 72 0.01 4.48 -3.97
C TYR A 72 0.88 3.23 -3.79
N LEU A 73 0.28 2.17 -3.28
CA LEU A 73 0.89 0.84 -3.21
C LEU A 73 -0.13 -0.19 -3.72
N GLN A 74 0.32 -1.03 -4.65
CA GLN A 74 -0.42 -2.20 -5.10
C GLN A 74 0.46 -3.44 -4.98
N ILE A 75 -0.07 -4.49 -4.36
CA ILE A 75 0.61 -5.77 -4.20
C ILE A 75 -0.31 -6.85 -4.77
N GLY A 76 0.01 -7.34 -5.96
CA GLY A 76 -0.66 -8.48 -6.58
C GLY A 76 -0.16 -9.80 -5.97
N ILE A 77 -1.09 -10.66 -5.58
CA ILE A 77 -0.85 -11.96 -4.95
C ILE A 77 -1.38 -13.06 -5.88
N GLU A 78 -0.52 -13.69 -6.67
CA GLU A 78 -0.98 -14.50 -7.81
C GLU A 78 -1.75 -15.78 -7.41
N PHE A 79 -1.43 -16.38 -6.26
CA PHE A 79 -1.85 -17.77 -5.97
C PHE A 79 -2.95 -17.94 -4.92
N ASN A 80 -3.38 -16.91 -4.18
CA ASN A 80 -4.35 -17.10 -3.10
C ASN A 80 -5.22 -15.85 -2.84
N ASN A 81 -6.45 -16.09 -2.35
CA ASN A 81 -7.32 -15.02 -1.86
C ASN A 81 -6.80 -14.51 -0.50
N LEU A 82 -6.76 -13.18 -0.34
CA LEU A 82 -6.50 -12.54 0.95
C LEU A 82 -7.70 -12.78 1.89
N PRO A 83 -7.48 -12.98 3.20
CA PRO A 83 -8.57 -13.09 4.17
C PRO A 83 -9.37 -11.79 4.19
N ASN A 84 -10.71 -11.88 4.08
CA ASN A 84 -11.58 -10.71 4.17
C ASN A 84 -11.42 -9.97 5.50
N ASP A 85 -11.06 -10.71 6.57
CA ASP A 85 -10.90 -10.16 7.91
C ASP A 85 -9.60 -9.37 8.12
N LEU A 86 -8.69 -9.34 7.13
CA LEU A 86 -7.46 -8.55 7.19
C LEU A 86 -7.74 -7.07 7.49
N LEU A 87 -8.87 -6.56 6.99
CA LEU A 87 -9.28 -5.17 7.13
C LEU A 87 -10.23 -4.94 8.30
N ASN A 88 -10.73 -6.01 8.94
CA ASN A 88 -11.63 -5.92 10.10
C ASN A 88 -10.86 -5.70 11.41
N GLU A 89 -9.55 -5.93 11.41
CA GLU A 89 -8.66 -5.78 12.55
C GLU A 89 -7.59 -4.71 12.24
N ASN A 90 -7.12 -3.97 13.26
CA ASN A 90 -6.09 -2.89 13.19
C ASN A 90 -6.58 -1.45 12.96
N GLY A 91 -7.75 -1.09 13.49
CA GLY A 91 -8.17 0.31 13.55
C GLY A 91 -8.37 0.96 12.16
N VAL A 92 -8.69 0.11 11.18
CA VAL A 92 -9.34 0.50 9.93
C VAL A 92 -10.71 1.06 10.29
N LYS A 93 -11.05 2.19 9.70
CA LYS A 93 -12.36 2.83 9.79
C LYS A 93 -13.16 2.50 8.54
N HIS A 94 -14.48 2.51 8.69
CA HIS A 94 -15.40 2.25 7.59
C HIS A 94 -16.29 3.45 7.31
N ILE A 95 -16.41 3.78 6.03
CA ILE A 95 -17.48 4.62 5.50
C ILE A 95 -18.77 3.81 5.58
N ASP A 96 -19.87 4.49 5.89
CA ASP A 96 -21.21 3.89 5.90
C ASP A 96 -21.48 3.14 4.57
N ALA A 97 -21.94 1.90 4.67
CA ALA A 97 -22.15 1.01 3.54
C ALA A 97 -23.16 1.57 2.50
N ILE A 98 -24.07 2.47 2.91
CA ILE A 98 -25.02 3.10 1.98
C ILE A 98 -24.42 4.27 1.19
N LYS A 99 -23.28 4.79 1.63
CA LYS A 99 -22.62 5.93 1.01
C LYS A 99 -21.65 5.47 -0.08
N THR A 100 -21.41 6.35 -1.05
CA THR A 100 -20.43 6.13 -2.11
C THR A 100 -19.08 6.70 -1.66
N PRO A 101 -18.03 5.87 -1.49
CA PRO A 101 -16.73 6.35 -1.12
C PRO A 101 -16.07 7.07 -2.31
N PRO A 102 -15.14 8.00 -2.06
CA PRO A 102 -14.39 8.63 -3.13
C PRO A 102 -13.46 7.62 -3.81
N THR A 103 -13.24 7.80 -5.12
CA THR A 103 -12.35 6.95 -5.91
C THR A 103 -10.95 7.55 -5.95
N HIS A 104 -9.95 6.85 -5.40
CA HIS A 104 -8.54 7.23 -5.51
C HIS A 104 -7.97 6.75 -6.83
N THR A 105 -7.35 7.64 -7.60
CA THR A 105 -6.58 7.32 -8.80
C THR A 105 -5.56 8.43 -9.04
N LEU A 106 -4.37 8.06 -9.51
CA LEU A 106 -3.27 8.98 -9.76
C LEU A 106 -2.59 8.65 -11.10
N PRO A 107 -1.96 9.63 -11.78
CA PRO A 107 -1.05 9.32 -12.87
C PRO A 107 0.08 8.40 -12.40
N LYS A 108 0.40 7.37 -13.19
CA LYS A 108 1.58 6.54 -12.93
C LYS A 108 2.85 7.37 -13.16
N LEU A 109 3.76 7.31 -12.20
CA LEU A 109 5.08 7.95 -12.30
C LEU A 109 6.06 7.08 -13.12
N SER A 110 5.84 5.76 -13.19
CA SER A 110 6.56 4.89 -14.10
C SER A 110 6.10 5.11 -15.54
N LYS A 111 7.06 5.28 -16.46
CA LYS A 111 6.79 5.49 -17.90
C LYS A 111 6.60 4.19 -18.69
N THR A 112 6.54 3.05 -18.01
CA THR A 112 6.68 1.72 -18.61
C THR A 112 5.36 1.14 -19.12
N GLU A 113 4.22 1.75 -18.81
CA GLU A 113 2.91 1.17 -19.11
C GLU A 113 2.04 2.01 -20.07
N TYR A 114 1.23 1.31 -20.87
CA TYR A 114 0.19 1.89 -21.72
C TYR A 114 -1.00 2.47 -20.93
N VAL A 115 -1.10 2.14 -19.64
CA VAL A 115 -2.17 2.64 -18.75
C VAL A 115 -1.64 3.85 -17.98
N PRO A 116 -2.17 5.07 -18.22
CA PRO A 116 -1.58 6.30 -17.69
C PRO A 116 -1.82 6.51 -16.19
N ASN A 117 -2.78 5.81 -15.60
CA ASN A 117 -3.19 6.00 -14.21
C ASN A 117 -3.09 4.70 -13.40
N THR A 118 -3.01 4.85 -12.07
CA THR A 118 -3.11 3.75 -11.12
C THR A 118 -4.48 3.09 -11.20
N THR A 119 -4.55 1.81 -10.83
CA THR A 119 -5.82 1.10 -10.68
C THR A 119 -6.70 1.86 -9.69
N PRO A 120 -7.96 2.20 -10.05
CA PRO A 120 -8.83 2.94 -9.16
C PRO A 120 -9.10 2.20 -7.84
N ILE A 121 -9.03 2.91 -6.71
CA ILE A 121 -9.42 2.38 -5.40
C ILE A 121 -10.73 3.04 -4.98
N ASN A 122 -11.81 2.28 -5.02
CA ASN A 122 -13.10 2.66 -4.47
C ASN A 122 -13.35 1.79 -3.24
N SER A 123 -13.00 2.30 -2.05
CA SER A 123 -13.04 1.52 -0.81
C SER A 123 -13.80 2.23 0.28
N HIS A 124 -14.69 1.49 0.95
CA HIS A 124 -15.29 1.91 2.22
C HIS A 124 -14.32 1.84 3.38
N SER A 125 -13.22 1.10 3.25
CA SER A 125 -12.22 0.92 4.31
C SER A 125 -11.08 1.93 4.16
N TYR A 126 -10.74 2.61 5.26
CA TYR A 126 -9.66 3.59 5.29
C TYR A 126 -8.93 3.62 6.63
N ILE A 127 -7.70 4.14 6.64
CA ILE A 127 -6.87 4.33 7.82
C ILE A 127 -6.47 5.80 7.90
N VAL A 128 -6.36 6.33 9.11
CA VAL A 128 -5.94 7.70 9.39
C VAL A 128 -4.58 7.68 10.06
N ARG A 129 -3.61 8.39 9.49
CA ARG A 129 -2.27 8.52 10.04
C ARG A 129 -2.25 9.47 11.23
N GLU A 130 -1.69 9.02 12.33
CA GLU A 130 -1.74 9.70 13.63
C GLU A 130 -0.92 10.99 13.65
N THR A 131 0.18 11.05 12.89
CA THR A 131 1.13 12.18 12.93
C THR A 131 0.64 13.42 12.20
N ASP A 132 -0.20 13.28 11.17
CA ASP A 132 -0.63 14.39 10.31
C ASP A 132 -2.07 14.28 9.79
N ASN A 133 -2.84 13.36 10.34
CA ASN A 133 -4.26 13.13 10.03
C ASN A 133 -4.54 12.75 8.56
N ARG A 134 -3.52 12.35 7.79
CA ARG A 134 -3.71 11.93 6.39
C ARG A 134 -4.46 10.61 6.29
N VAL A 135 -5.28 10.48 5.26
CA VAL A 135 -6.08 9.27 5.02
C VAL A 135 -5.43 8.37 3.98
N ALA A 136 -5.52 7.06 4.19
CA ALA A 136 -5.31 6.08 3.14
C ALA A 136 -6.54 5.20 2.96
N SER A 137 -7.05 5.09 1.74
CA SER A 137 -8.03 4.06 1.37
C SER A 137 -7.31 2.73 1.23
N VAL A 138 -7.82 1.70 1.88
CA VAL A 138 -7.27 0.34 1.84
C VAL A 138 -8.32 -0.61 1.27
N SER A 139 -7.95 -1.45 0.33
CA SER A 139 -8.87 -2.45 -0.22
C SER A 139 -8.14 -3.70 -0.64
N ILE A 140 -8.84 -4.83 -0.54
CA ILE A 140 -8.49 -6.05 -1.23
C ILE A 140 -9.42 -6.13 -2.44
N GLN A 141 -8.86 -6.04 -3.65
CA GLN A 141 -9.62 -6.17 -4.89
C GLN A 141 -9.04 -7.33 -5.70
N ASP A 142 -9.90 -8.29 -6.05
CA ASP A 142 -9.54 -9.56 -6.68
C ASP A 142 -8.45 -10.31 -5.92
N LYS A 143 -7.21 -10.13 -6.37
CA LYS A 143 -5.98 -10.73 -5.86
C LYS A 143 -4.93 -9.69 -5.48
N SER A 144 -5.33 -8.43 -5.31
CA SER A 144 -4.42 -7.33 -4.99
C SER A 144 -4.79 -6.67 -3.68
N PHE A 145 -3.78 -6.44 -2.84
CA PHE A 145 -3.85 -5.43 -1.78
C PHE A 145 -3.55 -4.07 -2.40
N CYS A 146 -4.46 -3.11 -2.22
CA CYS A 146 -4.31 -1.75 -2.72
C CYS A 146 -4.41 -0.76 -1.56
N PHE A 147 -3.52 0.22 -1.58
CA PHE A 147 -3.40 1.25 -0.55
C PHE A 147 -3.13 2.60 -1.21
N GLY A 148 -4.11 3.50 -1.16
CA GLY A 148 -4.07 4.81 -1.81
C GLY A 148 -4.12 5.92 -0.78
N VAL A 149 -3.07 6.74 -0.71
CA VAL A 149 -2.97 7.85 0.24
C VAL A 149 -3.55 9.12 -0.37
N TRP A 150 -4.42 9.77 0.37
CA TRP A 150 -5.03 11.04 0.02
C TRP A 150 -4.20 12.18 0.59
N ASP A 151 -4.01 13.25 -0.19
CA ASP A 151 -3.52 14.53 0.32
C ASP A 151 -4.69 15.32 0.95
N LYS A 152 -5.32 14.70 1.95
CA LYS A 152 -6.50 15.14 2.67
C LYS A 152 -6.42 14.65 4.11
N THR A 153 -6.82 15.52 5.03
CA THR A 153 -7.15 15.12 6.40
C THR A 153 -8.38 14.21 6.42
N GLU A 154 -8.64 13.53 7.54
CA GLU A 154 -9.85 12.71 7.70
C GLU A 154 -11.14 13.51 7.44
N GLU A 155 -11.24 14.73 7.97
CA GLU A 155 -12.43 15.57 7.78
C GLU A 155 -12.64 15.93 6.30
N GLU A 156 -11.57 16.33 5.60
CA GLU A 156 -11.65 16.67 4.19
C GLU A 156 -11.98 15.45 3.33
N PHE A 157 -11.40 14.29 3.64
CA PHE A 157 -11.71 13.03 2.97
C PHE A 157 -13.19 12.65 3.15
N LEU A 158 -13.73 12.76 4.36
CA LEU A 158 -15.13 12.42 4.64
C LEU A 158 -16.12 13.37 3.95
N ARG A 159 -15.73 14.62 3.66
CA ARG A 159 -16.54 15.55 2.83
C ARG A 159 -16.64 15.13 1.36
N MET A 160 -15.76 14.23 0.90
CA MET A 160 -15.80 13.71 -0.48
C MET A 160 -16.76 12.53 -0.65
N VAL A 161 -17.19 11.91 0.45
CA VAL A 161 -18.14 10.81 0.47
C VAL A 161 -19.53 11.33 0.08
N LYS A 162 -20.22 10.61 -0.82
CA LYS A 162 -21.54 11.00 -1.35
C LYS A 162 -22.66 10.12 -0.83
#